data_AF-A0ABD0Q5P0-F1
#
_entry.id   AF-A0ABD0Q5P0-F1
#
_cell.length_a   1.000
_cell.length_b   1.000
_cell.length_c   1.000
_cell.angle_alpha   90.00
_cell.angle_beta   90.00
_cell.angle_gamma   90.00
#
_symmetry.space_group_name_H-M   'P 1'
#
loop_
_entity.id
_entity.type
_entity.pdbx_description
1 polymer ?
#
loop_
_entity_poly.entity_id
_entity_poly.type
_entity_poly.pdbx_seq_one_letter_code
_entity_poly.pdbx_strand_id
1 'polypeptide(L)' 'GIIKRDEIIFRAARRRGIPILMVTSGGYQKKTARIIADSILNLHRQGLIGEEATEGAGPSH' A
#
# COMPACT_ATOMS: atom_id res chain seq x y z
N GLY A 1 6.82 -11.17 -8.82
CA GLY A 1 6.63 -9.93 -9.61
C GLY A 1 6.30 -8.76 -8.70
N ILE A 2 6.30 -7.52 -9.23
CA ILE A 2 6.14 -6.27 -8.45
C ILE A 2 4.87 -6.30 -7.57
N ILE A 3 3.72 -6.64 -8.14
CA ILE A 3 2.43 -6.71 -7.42
C ILE A 3 2.52 -7.60 -6.18
N LYS A 4 3.03 -8.83 -6.33
CA LYS A 4 3.11 -9.79 -5.22
C LYS A 4 4.12 -9.36 -4.15
N ARG A 5 5.23 -8.74 -4.57
CA ARG A 5 6.23 -8.18 -3.65
C ARG A 5 5.59 -7.09 -2.79
N ASP A 6 4.93 -6.13 -3.43
CA ASP A 6 4.33 -5.00 -2.73
C ASP A 6 3.27 -5.48 -1.73
N GLU A 7 2.43 -6.46 -2.12
CA GLU A 7 1.48 -7.12 -1.20
C GLU A 7 2.16 -7.70 0.05
N ILE A 8 3.23 -8.48 -0.13
CA ILE A 8 3.95 -9.13 0.98
C ILE A 8 4.50 -8.09 1.96
N ILE A 9 5.07 -7.00 1.43
CA ILE A 9 5.66 -5.95 2.24
C ILE A 9 4.59 -5.17 3.01
N PHE A 10 3.50 -4.76 2.35
CA PHE A 10 2.41 -4.03 3.02
C PHE A 10 1.72 -4.88 4.10
N ARG A 11 1.51 -6.19 3.84
CA ARG A 11 1.00 -7.11 4.88
C ARG A 11 1.95 -7.22 6.06
N ALA A 12 3.26 -7.32 5.82
CA ALA A 12 4.24 -7.40 6.89
C ALA A 12 4.31 -6.11 7.72
N ALA A 13 4.25 -4.95 7.07
CA ALA A 13 4.24 -3.64 7.74
C ALA A 13 2.98 -3.45 8.59
N ARG A 14 1.79 -3.71 8.02
CA ARG A 14 0.49 -3.61 8.73
C ARG A 14 0.44 -4.52 9.96
N ARG A 15 0.87 -5.78 9.84
CA ARG A 15 0.93 -6.72 10.99
C ARG A 15 1.85 -6.28 12.11
N ARG A 16 2.85 -5.45 11.82
CA ARG A 16 3.84 -4.96 12.80
C ARG A 16 3.53 -3.54 13.28
N GLY A 17 2.46 -2.91 12.79
CA GLY A 17 2.18 -1.49 13.07
C GLY A 17 3.27 -0.55 12.56
N ILE A 18 4.03 -0.93 11.53
CA ILE A 18 5.11 -0.12 10.98
C ILE A 18 4.54 0.81 9.90
N PRO A 19 4.69 2.14 10.02
CA PRO A 19 4.33 3.06 8.95
C PRO A 19 5.11 2.77 7.67
N ILE A 20 4.42 2.76 6.54
CA ILE A 20 5.03 2.47 5.25
C ILE A 20 4.59 3.49 4.20
N LEU A 21 5.55 3.91 3.38
CA LEU A 21 5.33 4.79 2.25
C LEU A 21 5.83 4.09 0.98
N MET A 22 4.99 4.08 -0.06
CA MET A 22 5.40 3.66 -1.40
C MET A 22 5.82 4.88 -2.21
N VAL A 23 7.06 4.90 -2.70
CA VAL A 23 7.57 5.96 -3.59
C VAL A 23 7.67 5.42 -5.00
N THR A 24 7.06 6.11 -5.96
CA THR A 24 7.14 5.75 -7.38
C THR A 24 8.34 6.45 -8.02
N SER A 25 9.32 5.67 -8.51
CA SER A 25 10.42 6.19 -9.32
C SER A 25 9.86 6.71 -10.64
N GLY A 26 9.90 8.03 -10.88
CA GLY A 26 9.22 8.72 -11.99
C GLY A 26 9.69 8.41 -13.42
N GLY A 27 9.91 7.15 -13.78
CA GLY A 27 10.22 6.68 -15.14
C GLY A 27 8.95 6.22 -15.87
N TYR A 28 8.16 7.16 -16.39
CA TYR A 28 6.86 6.90 -17.03
C TYR A 28 6.96 6.28 -18.44
N GLN A 29 7.60 5.12 -18.56
CA GLN A 29 7.38 4.25 -19.72
C GLN A 29 6.00 3.57 -19.57
N LYS A 30 5.19 3.56 -20.65
CA LYS A 30 3.80 3.02 -20.64
C LYS A 30 3.68 1.62 -20.01
N LYS A 31 4.70 0.77 -20.20
CA LYS A 31 4.76 -0.59 -19.64
C LYS A 31 4.92 -0.59 -18.11
N THR A 32 5.80 0.27 -17.58
CA THR A 32 6.06 0.38 -16.13
C THR A 32 4.92 1.09 -15.42
N ALA A 33 4.34 2.13 -16.04
CA ALA A 33 3.19 2.86 -15.50
C ALA A 33 1.99 1.94 -15.23
N ARG A 34 1.69 1.02 -16.17
CA ARG A 34 0.61 0.04 -15.98
C ARG A 34 0.87 -0.88 -14.79
N ILE A 35 2.08 -1.43 -14.67
CA ILE A 35 2.42 -2.36 -13.58
C ILE A 35 2.33 -1.66 -12.21
N ILE A 36 2.73 -0.38 -12.12
CA ILE A 36 2.60 0.40 -10.90
C ILE A 36 1.12 0.63 -10.55
N ALA A 37 0.31 1.04 -11.52
CA ALA A 37 -1.12 1.24 -11.33
C ALA A 37 -1.82 -0.06 -10.88
N ASP A 38 -1.49 -1.19 -11.52
CA ASP A 38 -2.01 -2.50 -11.15
C ASP A 38 -1.62 -2.89 -9.72
N SER A 39 -0.39 -2.56 -9.29
CA SER A 39 0.07 -2.79 -7.92
C SER A 39 -0.72 -1.96 -6.90
N ILE A 40 -0.91 -0.66 -7.16
CA ILE A 40 -1.68 0.25 -6.29
C ILE A 40 -3.14 -0.22 -6.18
N LEU A 41 -3.78 -0.56 -7.30
CA LEU A 41 -5.16 -1.06 -7.31
C LEU A 41 -5.28 -2.40 -6.58
N ASN A 42 -4.29 -3.28 -6.70
CA ASN A 42 -4.26 -4.55 -5.96
C ASN A 42 -4.17 -4.30 -4.45
N LEU A 43 -3.28 -3.41 -4.00
CA LEU A 43 -3.15 -3.07 -2.58
C LEU A 43 -4.46 -2.49 -2.02
N HIS A 44 -5.11 -1.59 -2.75
CA HIS A 44 -6.40 -1.00 -2.35
C HIS A 44 -7.51 -2.04 -2.26
N ARG A 45 -7.66 -2.92 -3.27
CA ARG A 45 -8.66 -4.01 -3.24
C ARG A 45 -8.46 -4.98 -2.08
N GLN A 46 -7.22 -5.13 -1.61
CA GLN A 46 -6.89 -5.98 -0.47
C GLN A 46 -7.00 -5.26 0.88
N GLY A 47 -7.42 -3.99 0.92
CA GLY A 47 -7.49 -3.18 2.14
C GLY A 47 -6.11 -2.89 2.75
N LEU A 48 -5.03 -2.98 1.96
CA LEU A 48 -3.67 -2.74 2.46
C LEU A 48 -3.27 -1.27 2.40
N ILE A 49 -3.99 -0.47 1.61
CA ILE A 49 -3.92 1.00 1.52
C ILE A 49 -5.34 1.54 1.29
N GLY A 50 -5.57 2.81 1.62
CA GLY A 50 -6.90 3.43 1.60
C GLY A 50 -7.47 3.59 3.01
N GLU A 51 -8.65 4.18 3.13
CA GLU A 51 -9.30 4.40 4.42
C GLU A 51 -9.75 3.06 5.02
N GLU A 52 -9.14 2.68 6.14
CA GLU A 52 -9.91 2.05 7.21
C GLU A 52 -10.20 3.15 8.22
N ALA A 53 -11.49 3.40 8.43
CA ALA A 53 -12.00 4.37 9.37
C ALA A 53 -11.24 4.28 10.69
N THR A 54 -10.80 5.43 11.16
CA THR A 54 -10.31 5.66 12.52
C THR A 54 -11.48 5.38 13.47
N GLU A 55 -11.69 4.14 13.86
CA GLU A 55 -12.45 3.81 15.06
C GLU A 55 -11.48 3.30 16.12
N GLY A 56 -11.27 4.12 17.16
CA GLY A 56 -10.81 3.61 18.46
C GLY A 56 -9.43 4.02 18.98
N ALA A 57 -8.96 5.25 18.75
CA ALA A 57 -7.88 5.81 19.57
C ALA A 57 -8.01 7.33 19.73
N GLY A 58 -9.13 7.78 20.32
CA GLY A 58 -9.14 9.08 21.00
C GLY A 58 -8.33 8.97 22.30
N PRO A 59 -7.60 10.02 22.71
CA PRO A 59 -6.90 9.99 23.99
C PRO A 59 -7.92 10.03 25.13
N SER A 60 -7.93 8.99 25.96
CA SER A 60 -8.61 9.03 27.25
C SER A 60 -7.90 10.06 28.12
N HIS A 61 -8.57 11.17 28.40
CA HIS A 61 -8.20 12.12 29.46
C HIS A 61 -9.13 11.93 30.65
#